data_AF-D1NTJ6-F1
#
_entry.id   AF-D1NTJ6-F1
#
_cell.length_a   1.000
_cell.length_b   1.000
_cell.length_c   1.000
_cell.angle_alpha   90.00
_cell.angle_beta   90.00
_cell.angle_gamma   90.00
#
_symmetry.space_group_name_H-M   'P 1'
#
loop_
_entity.id
_entity.type
_entity.pdbx_description
1 polymer ?
#
loop_
_entity_poly.entity_id
_entity_poly.type
_entity_poly.pdbx_seq_one_letter_code
_entity_poly.pdbx_strand_id
1 'polypeptide(L)'
;MTCATIDGNGIVDETGAYDLPHPEYGRKAHLELARLQRRMAKERRPKGKKPSNRYLKNKRRAAEIQRRVQRQRQDTANKWARHIVQDHDNIAIEDFKPKFLSKTTMARKAADGAIAATKQALEWQALKHGRILRPVNPSDTTKRCAHCGAIAKHRIPLKERTFRCDSCRMSRARDKNSALNMLCRAGFIPDGVDGVNPRWDAVPTGTRPSNRGIPRL
;
A
#
# COMPACT_ATOMS: atom_id res chain seq x y z
N MET A 1 3.48 -0.34 2.29
CA MET A 1 2.63 -1.15 1.39
C MET A 1 3.58 -2.15 0.78
N THR A 2 3.30 -3.44 0.93
CA THR A 2 4.19 -4.50 0.45
C THR A 2 3.82 -4.84 -0.98
N CYS A 3 4.82 -4.97 -1.83
CA CYS A 3 4.70 -5.36 -3.23
C CYS A 3 5.32 -6.73 -3.44
N ALA A 4 4.76 -7.49 -4.38
CA ALA A 4 5.44 -8.62 -5.00
C ALA A 4 5.44 -8.33 -6.50
N THR A 5 6.55 -8.62 -7.15
CA THR A 5 6.76 -8.35 -8.58
C THR A 5 7.13 -9.64 -9.26
N ILE A 6 6.75 -9.76 -10.53
CA ILE A 6 7.07 -10.92 -11.36
C ILE A 6 7.75 -10.38 -12.61
N ASP A 7 8.91 -10.93 -12.94
CA ASP A 7 9.64 -10.54 -14.15
C ASP A 7 9.08 -11.24 -15.40
N GLY A 8 9.61 -10.88 -16.57
CA GLY A 8 9.21 -11.48 -17.86
C GLY A 8 9.46 -12.99 -17.97
N ASN A 9 10.24 -13.58 -17.05
CA ASN A 9 10.52 -15.01 -16.98
C ASN A 9 9.60 -15.74 -15.98
N GLY A 10 8.68 -15.02 -15.33
CA GLY A 10 7.79 -15.58 -14.31
C GLY A 10 8.45 -15.75 -12.94
N ILE A 11 9.63 -15.18 -12.72
CA ILE A 11 10.33 -15.24 -11.43
C ILE A 11 9.76 -14.18 -10.50
N VAL A 12 9.48 -14.60 -9.27
CA VAL A 12 8.89 -13.74 -8.25
C VAL A 12 9.99 -13.07 -7.45
N ASP A 13 10.00 -11.75 -7.47
CA ASP A 13 10.86 -10.95 -6.61
C ASP A 13 10.09 -10.56 -5.34
N GLU A 14 10.55 -11.12 -4.21
CA GLU A 14 10.05 -10.83 -2.86
C GLU A 14 10.98 -9.92 -2.06
N THR A 15 12.10 -9.43 -2.62
CA THR A 15 13.15 -8.66 -1.93
C THR A 15 12.63 -7.38 -1.27
N GLY A 16 11.52 -6.83 -1.77
CA GLY A 16 10.91 -5.61 -1.25
C GLY A 16 11.50 -4.32 -1.83
N ALA A 17 12.24 -4.40 -2.94
CA ALA A 17 12.75 -3.23 -3.66
C ALA A 17 11.65 -2.19 -3.99
N TYR A 18 10.42 -2.65 -4.18
CA TYR A 18 9.25 -1.82 -4.49
C TYR A 18 8.31 -1.58 -3.30
N ASP A 19 8.69 -2.00 -2.09
CA ASP A 19 7.87 -1.78 -0.90
C ASP A 19 7.81 -0.27 -0.57
N LEU A 20 6.60 0.25 -0.38
CA LEU A 20 6.42 1.66 -0.03
C LEU A 20 7.02 1.92 1.37
N PRO A 21 7.99 2.84 1.50
CA PRO A 21 8.59 3.17 2.77
C PRO A 21 7.56 3.76 3.74
N HIS A 22 7.79 3.56 5.04
CA HIS A 22 6.97 4.10 6.11
C HIS A 22 7.74 5.19 6.90
N PRO A 23 7.80 6.44 6.41
CA PRO A 23 8.61 7.51 7.02
C PRO A 23 8.04 8.08 8.33
N GLU A 24 6.87 7.62 8.76
CA GLU A 24 6.20 7.98 10.02
C GLU A 24 5.99 9.49 10.25
N TYR A 25 5.71 10.28 9.19
CA TYR A 25 5.55 11.74 9.29
C TYR A 25 4.53 12.17 10.35
N GLY A 26 3.40 11.45 10.47
CA GLY A 26 2.38 11.76 11.47
C GLY A 26 2.83 11.45 12.91
N ARG A 27 3.60 10.37 13.11
CA ARG A 27 4.23 10.07 14.41
C ARG A 27 5.19 11.17 14.82
N LYS A 28 6.06 11.61 13.89
CA LYS A 28 7.01 12.71 14.13
C LYS A 28 6.31 14.02 14.50
N ALA A 29 5.20 14.32 13.85
CA ALA A 29 4.40 15.53 14.13
C ALA A 29 3.45 15.41 15.35
N HIS A 30 3.25 14.20 15.89
CA HIS A 30 2.19 13.93 16.87
C HIS A 30 2.33 14.74 18.15
N LEU A 31 3.54 14.87 18.69
CA LEU A 31 3.77 15.58 19.96
C LEU A 31 3.44 17.06 19.85
N GLU A 32 3.87 17.72 18.76
CA GLU A 32 3.58 19.14 18.53
C GLU A 32 2.07 19.35 18.30
N LEU A 33 1.43 18.50 17.50
CA LEU A 33 -0.02 18.56 17.27
C LEU A 33 -0.82 18.35 18.56
N ALA A 34 -0.48 17.35 19.37
CA ALA A 34 -1.14 17.09 20.64
C ALA A 34 -0.98 18.27 21.61
N ARG A 35 0.20 18.90 21.64
CA ARG A 35 0.46 20.10 22.46
C ARG A 35 -0.42 21.27 22.03
N LEU A 36 -0.53 21.53 20.72
CA LEU A 36 -1.37 22.60 20.18
C LEU A 36 -2.85 22.33 20.40
N GLN A 37 -3.30 21.08 20.22
CA GLN A 37 -4.68 20.67 20.48
C GLN A 37 -5.07 20.86 21.95
N ARG A 38 -4.20 20.48 22.90
CA ARG A 38 -4.41 20.73 24.33
C ARG A 38 -4.50 22.22 24.66
N ARG A 39 -3.63 23.05 24.06
CA ARG A 39 -3.69 24.52 24.24
C ARG A 39 -5.00 25.09 23.70
N MET A 40 -5.41 24.68 22.49
CA MET A 40 -6.67 25.12 21.89
C MET A 40 -7.88 24.70 22.71
N ALA A 41 -7.87 23.52 23.35
CA ALA A 41 -8.94 23.06 24.22
C ALA A 41 -9.09 23.97 25.45
N LYS A 42 -7.97 24.35 26.10
CA LYS A 42 -7.95 25.28 27.23
C LYS A 42 -8.35 26.70 26.86
N GLU A 43 -8.04 27.13 25.64
CA GLU A 43 -8.30 28.48 25.14
C GLU A 43 -9.68 28.63 24.47
N ARG A 44 -10.47 27.54 24.43
CA ARG A 44 -11.77 27.50 23.77
C ARG A 44 -12.79 28.34 24.55
N ARG A 45 -13.43 29.29 23.86
CA ARG A 45 -14.49 30.13 24.41
C ARG A 45 -15.88 29.52 24.15
N PRO A 46 -16.92 29.92 24.92
CA PRO A 46 -18.30 29.51 24.69
C PRO A 46 -18.77 29.80 23.26
N LYS A 47 -19.72 29.01 22.78
CA LYS A 47 -20.36 29.20 21.47
C LYS A 47 -20.96 30.61 21.40
N GLY A 48 -20.78 31.30 20.27
CA GLY A 48 -21.24 32.68 20.07
C GLY A 48 -20.23 33.76 20.49
N LYS A 49 -19.20 33.45 21.29
CA LYS A 49 -18.14 34.42 21.62
C LYS A 49 -17.01 34.39 20.59
N LYS A 50 -16.45 35.58 20.28
CA LYS A 50 -15.28 35.70 19.39
C LYS A 50 -14.08 34.90 19.93
N PRO A 51 -13.42 34.04 19.13
CA PRO A 51 -12.23 33.31 19.53
C PRO A 51 -11.10 34.25 19.97
N SER A 52 -10.25 33.80 20.88
CA SER A 52 -9.07 34.58 21.27
C SER A 52 -8.00 34.58 20.15
N ASN A 53 -7.20 35.64 20.07
CA ASN A 53 -6.07 35.69 19.12
C ASN A 53 -5.09 34.54 19.31
N ARG A 54 -4.88 34.13 20.57
CA ARG A 54 -4.04 32.97 20.94
C ARG A 54 -4.60 31.65 20.40
N TYR A 55 -5.92 31.43 20.53
CA TYR A 55 -6.60 30.28 19.95
C TYR A 55 -6.44 30.24 18.43
N LEU A 56 -6.66 31.38 17.75
CA LEU A 56 -6.53 31.48 16.30
C LEU A 56 -5.08 31.24 15.82
N LYS A 57 -4.08 31.69 16.60
CA LYS A 57 -2.66 31.42 16.33
C LYS A 57 -2.35 29.92 16.43
N ASN A 58 -2.79 29.27 17.51
CA ASN A 58 -2.60 27.83 17.71
C ASN A 58 -3.33 26.99 16.65
N LYS A 59 -4.55 27.41 16.25
CA LYS A 59 -5.32 26.77 15.17
C LYS A 59 -4.59 26.85 13.83
N ARG A 60 -4.06 28.02 13.47
CA ARG A 60 -3.25 28.20 12.26
C ARG A 60 -2.03 27.31 12.27
N ARG A 61 -1.28 27.29 13.38
CA ARG A 61 -0.08 26.45 13.52
C ARG A 61 -0.39 24.95 13.41
N ALA A 62 -1.47 24.49 14.05
CA ALA A 62 -1.89 23.09 13.94
C ALA A 62 -2.23 22.72 12.49
N ALA A 63 -2.94 23.61 11.78
CA ALA A 63 -3.27 23.41 10.37
C ALA A 63 -2.03 23.40 9.46
N GLU A 64 -1.03 24.24 9.73
CA GLU A 64 0.25 24.23 9.00
C GLU A 64 0.99 22.90 9.14
N ILE A 65 1.07 22.37 10.36
CA ILE A 65 1.73 21.08 10.61
C ILE A 65 0.97 19.95 9.90
N GLN A 66 -0.36 19.94 9.99
CA GLN A 66 -1.18 18.95 9.28
C GLN A 66 -0.98 19.04 7.75
N ARG A 67 -0.97 20.26 7.18
CA ARG A 67 -0.68 20.47 5.75
C ARG A 67 0.71 19.99 5.37
N ARG A 68 1.72 20.23 6.20
CA ARG A 68 3.09 19.75 5.98
C ARG A 68 3.14 18.22 5.92
N VAL A 69 2.55 17.54 6.92
CA VAL A 69 2.47 16.07 6.95
C VAL A 69 1.74 15.52 5.73
N GLN A 70 0.62 16.15 5.33
CA GLN A 70 -0.12 15.75 4.14
C GLN A 70 0.72 15.89 2.86
N ARG A 71 1.44 17.01 2.68
CA ARG A 71 2.32 17.22 1.53
C ARG A 71 3.46 16.20 1.48
N GLN A 72 4.08 15.90 2.62
CA GLN A 72 5.15 14.90 2.70
C GLN A 72 4.65 13.48 2.35
N ARG A 73 3.45 13.12 2.82
CA ARG A 73 2.80 11.85 2.44
C ARG A 73 2.51 11.80 0.94
N GLN A 74 1.98 12.88 0.37
CA GLN A 74 1.71 12.96 -1.07
C GLN A 74 2.98 12.87 -1.92
N ASP A 75 4.06 13.56 -1.52
CA ASP A 75 5.35 13.50 -2.20
C ASP A 75 5.92 12.07 -2.19
N THR A 76 5.87 11.41 -1.03
CA THR A 76 6.32 10.02 -0.89
C THR A 76 5.49 9.08 -1.77
N ALA A 77 4.16 9.23 -1.76
CA ALA A 77 3.24 8.47 -2.61
C ALA A 77 3.54 8.68 -4.10
N ASN A 78 3.74 9.93 -4.54
CA ASN A 78 4.01 10.26 -5.95
C ASN A 78 5.36 9.70 -6.41
N LYS A 79 6.41 9.81 -5.60
CA LYS A 79 7.74 9.28 -5.91
C LYS A 79 7.71 7.76 -6.04
N TRP A 80 7.06 7.09 -5.08
CA TRP A 80 6.88 5.65 -5.12
C TRP A 80 6.05 5.22 -6.33
N ALA A 81 4.89 5.84 -6.58
CA ALA A 81 4.04 5.51 -7.71
C ALA A 81 4.77 5.71 -9.05
N ARG A 82 5.59 6.77 -9.17
CA ARG A 82 6.44 7.00 -10.34
C ARG A 82 7.43 5.86 -10.56
N HIS A 83 8.11 5.43 -9.50
CA HIS A 83 9.06 4.32 -9.57
C HIS A 83 8.37 3.03 -10.05
N ILE A 84 7.20 2.71 -9.49
CA ILE A 84 6.42 1.53 -9.92
C ILE A 84 6.08 1.55 -11.41
N VAL A 85 5.48 2.65 -11.91
CA VAL A 85 5.01 2.73 -13.31
C VAL A 85 6.15 2.88 -14.33
N GLN A 86 7.36 3.20 -13.87
CA GLN A 86 8.56 3.24 -14.72
C GLN A 86 9.07 1.82 -15.00
N ASP A 87 9.01 0.93 -14.01
CA ASP A 87 9.54 -0.43 -14.12
C ASP A 87 8.48 -1.48 -14.50
N HIS A 88 7.17 -1.17 -14.40
CA HIS A 88 6.10 -2.15 -14.61
C HIS A 88 4.98 -1.62 -15.50
N ASP A 89 4.54 -2.46 -16.44
CA ASP A 89 3.41 -2.17 -17.34
C ASP A 89 2.06 -2.65 -16.79
N ASN A 90 2.07 -3.75 -16.02
CA ASN A 90 0.89 -4.37 -15.43
C ASN A 90 0.96 -4.30 -13.90
N ILE A 91 -0.03 -3.69 -13.27
CA ILE A 91 -0.03 -3.40 -11.84
C ILE A 91 -1.36 -3.83 -11.22
N ALA A 92 -1.30 -4.66 -10.19
CA ALA A 92 -2.47 -5.03 -9.40
C ALA A 92 -2.45 -4.32 -8.04
N ILE A 93 -3.60 -3.82 -7.59
CA ILE A 93 -3.74 -3.17 -6.28
C ILE A 93 -5.03 -3.60 -5.60
N GLU A 94 -5.02 -3.77 -4.27
CA GLU A 94 -6.26 -4.03 -3.54
C GLU A 94 -7.24 -2.86 -3.65
N ASP A 95 -8.49 -3.16 -4.00
CA ASP A 95 -9.60 -2.23 -3.95
C ASP A 95 -10.13 -2.07 -2.52
N PHE A 96 -9.25 -1.65 -1.62
CA PHE A 96 -9.65 -1.35 -0.26
C PHE A 96 -10.29 0.04 -0.17
N LYS A 97 -11.47 0.15 0.45
CA LYS A 97 -12.17 1.43 0.68
C LYS A 97 -11.65 2.12 1.94
N PRO A 98 -10.89 3.24 1.84
CA PRO A 98 -10.24 3.89 2.99
C PRO A 98 -11.21 4.35 4.09
N LYS A 99 -12.47 4.61 3.73
CA LYS A 99 -13.54 5.03 4.66
C LYS A 99 -13.82 4.02 5.77
N PHE A 100 -13.54 2.73 5.55
CA PHE A 100 -13.72 1.73 6.61
C PHE A 100 -12.62 1.83 7.66
N LEU A 101 -11.35 2.06 7.26
CA LEU A 101 -10.22 2.15 8.19
C LEU A 101 -10.33 3.33 9.16
N SER A 102 -10.90 4.45 8.72
CA SER A 102 -11.04 5.65 9.55
C SER A 102 -11.95 5.44 10.78
N LYS A 103 -12.78 4.39 10.78
CA LYS A 103 -13.68 4.02 11.89
C LYS A 103 -13.09 2.95 12.83
N THR A 104 -11.87 2.47 12.56
CA THR A 104 -11.23 1.39 13.32
C THR A 104 -10.08 1.88 14.19
N THR A 105 -9.60 1.05 15.11
CA THR A 105 -8.37 1.29 15.88
C THR A 105 -7.11 1.41 15.01
N MET A 106 -7.20 1.00 13.75
CA MET A 106 -6.12 1.08 12.75
C MET A 106 -6.11 2.42 11.99
N ALA A 107 -7.08 3.32 12.22
CA ALA A 107 -7.20 4.59 11.52
C ALA A 107 -5.90 5.40 11.50
N ARG A 108 -5.20 5.46 12.65
CA ARG A 108 -3.93 6.20 12.77
C ARG A 108 -2.82 5.57 11.93
N LYS A 109 -2.63 4.24 12.05
CA LYS A 109 -1.62 3.49 11.27
C LYS A 109 -1.91 3.56 9.76
N ALA A 110 -3.19 3.44 9.38
CA ALA A 110 -3.63 3.56 7.99
C ALA A 110 -3.39 4.97 7.42
N ALA A 111 -3.71 6.00 8.20
CA ALA A 111 -3.45 7.39 7.82
C ALA A 111 -1.95 7.68 7.73
N ASP A 112 -1.14 7.15 8.64
CA ASP A 112 0.32 7.25 8.60
C ASP A 112 0.91 6.51 7.40
N GLY A 113 0.34 5.37 7.01
CA GLY A 113 0.70 4.64 5.79
C GLY A 113 0.25 5.33 4.50
N ALA A 114 -0.46 6.45 4.59
CA ALA A 114 -0.93 7.26 3.46
C ALA A 114 -1.68 6.48 2.37
N ILE A 115 -2.33 5.36 2.72
CA ILE A 115 -2.88 4.35 1.78
C ILE A 115 -3.75 4.99 0.68
N ALA A 116 -4.63 5.91 1.06
CA ALA A 116 -5.49 6.60 0.10
C ALA A 116 -4.71 7.49 -0.88
N ALA A 117 -3.72 8.25 -0.39
CA ALA A 117 -2.87 9.11 -1.22
C ALA A 117 -1.99 8.27 -2.15
N THR A 118 -1.48 7.13 -1.65
CA THR A 118 -0.71 6.17 -2.44
C THR A 118 -1.53 5.58 -3.58
N LYS A 119 -2.76 5.13 -3.31
CA LYS A 119 -3.66 4.60 -4.34
C LYS A 119 -3.95 5.64 -5.42
N GLN A 120 -4.33 6.85 -5.01
CA GLN A 120 -4.60 7.96 -5.95
C GLN A 120 -3.37 8.33 -6.79
N ALA A 121 -2.18 8.38 -6.18
CA ALA A 121 -0.95 8.65 -6.89
C ALA A 121 -0.65 7.55 -7.93
N LEU A 122 -0.89 6.29 -7.60
CA LEU A 122 -0.69 5.16 -8.49
C LEU A 122 -1.69 5.15 -9.64
N GLU A 123 -2.97 5.39 -9.38
CA GLU A 123 -4.02 5.54 -10.41
C GLU A 123 -3.67 6.64 -11.39
N TRP A 124 -3.28 7.82 -10.87
CA TRP A 124 -2.90 8.95 -11.71
C TRP A 124 -1.64 8.67 -12.53
N GLN A 125 -0.61 8.08 -11.92
CA GLN A 125 0.63 7.76 -12.62
C GLN A 125 0.45 6.64 -13.65
N ALA A 126 -0.36 5.62 -13.36
CA ALA A 126 -0.66 4.56 -14.30
C ALA A 126 -1.38 5.12 -15.53
N LEU A 127 -2.42 5.94 -15.32
CA LEU A 127 -3.13 6.62 -16.40
C LEU A 127 -2.19 7.49 -17.23
N LYS A 128 -1.39 8.34 -16.56
CA LYS A 128 -0.46 9.27 -17.23
C LYS A 128 0.58 8.55 -18.10
N HIS A 129 1.03 7.37 -17.67
CA HIS A 129 2.08 6.60 -18.34
C HIS A 129 1.53 5.46 -19.20
N GLY A 130 0.20 5.36 -19.39
CA GLY A 130 -0.42 4.31 -20.20
C GLY A 130 -0.24 2.89 -19.64
N ARG A 131 -0.14 2.75 -18.31
CA ARG A 131 0.02 1.45 -17.64
C ARG A 131 -1.33 0.84 -17.29
N ILE A 132 -1.38 -0.49 -17.29
CA ILE A 132 -2.57 -1.23 -16.89
C ILE A 132 -2.58 -1.35 -15.37
N LEU A 133 -3.53 -0.67 -14.71
CA LEU A 133 -3.79 -0.81 -13.29
C LEU A 133 -5.11 -1.54 -13.06
N ARG A 134 -5.06 -2.73 -12.47
CA ARG A 134 -6.25 -3.53 -12.16
C ARG A 134 -6.54 -3.55 -10.66
N PRO A 135 -7.60 -2.87 -10.19
CA PRO A 135 -8.05 -3.00 -8.81
C PRO A 135 -8.64 -4.39 -8.58
N VAL A 136 -8.27 -5.05 -7.48
CA VAL A 136 -8.74 -6.39 -7.12
C VAL A 136 -9.52 -6.39 -5.83
N ASN A 137 -10.56 -7.22 -5.74
CA ASN A 137 -11.32 -7.37 -4.51
C ASN A 137 -10.40 -7.93 -3.39
N PRO A 138 -10.30 -7.26 -2.22
CA PRO A 138 -9.43 -7.69 -1.12
C PRO A 138 -9.93 -8.93 -0.36
N SER A 139 -11.17 -9.39 -0.61
CA SER A 139 -11.74 -10.54 0.13
C SER A 139 -10.87 -11.79 -0.02
N ASP A 140 -10.42 -12.35 1.09
CA ASP A 140 -9.61 -13.57 1.18
C ASP A 140 -8.23 -13.55 0.50
N THR A 141 -7.74 -12.39 0.02
CA THR A 141 -6.36 -12.28 -0.52
C THR A 141 -5.30 -12.69 0.49
N THR A 142 -5.56 -12.42 1.78
CA THR A 142 -4.66 -12.75 2.90
C THR A 142 -4.81 -14.18 3.42
N LYS A 143 -5.83 -14.93 2.99
CA LYS A 143 -6.13 -16.30 3.44
C LYS A 143 -5.97 -17.36 2.34
N ARG A 144 -6.02 -16.95 1.07
CA ARG A 144 -5.80 -17.83 -0.08
C ARG A 144 -4.30 -18.09 -0.24
N CYS A 145 -3.92 -19.31 -0.59
CA CYS A 145 -2.56 -19.63 -0.99
C CYS A 145 -2.35 -19.23 -2.46
N ALA A 146 -1.34 -18.41 -2.74
CA ALA A 146 -1.01 -18.01 -4.11
C ALA A 146 -0.44 -19.17 -4.96
N HIS A 147 0.08 -20.22 -4.30
CA HIS A 147 0.65 -21.40 -4.94
C HIS A 147 -0.42 -22.40 -5.40
N CYS A 148 -1.30 -22.87 -4.50
CA CYS A 148 -2.30 -23.91 -4.81
C CYS A 148 -3.76 -23.44 -4.77
N GLY A 149 -4.03 -22.16 -4.51
CA GLY A 149 -5.39 -21.61 -4.46
C GLY A 149 -6.22 -21.97 -3.22
N ALA A 150 -5.75 -22.88 -2.36
CA ALA A 150 -6.46 -23.27 -1.14
C ALA A 150 -6.70 -22.08 -0.20
N ILE A 151 -7.89 -22.00 0.40
CA ILE A 151 -8.26 -20.94 1.35
C ILE A 151 -8.13 -21.48 2.78
N ALA A 152 -7.38 -20.77 3.62
CA ALA A 152 -7.26 -21.09 5.04
C ALA A 152 -8.64 -21.05 5.71
N LYS A 153 -9.03 -22.17 6.33
CA LYS A 153 -10.32 -22.31 7.03
C LYS A 153 -10.36 -21.55 8.36
N HIS A 154 -9.20 -21.36 8.97
CA HIS A 154 -9.07 -20.64 10.23
C HIS A 154 -8.80 -19.14 10.01
N ARG A 155 -9.15 -18.32 11.00
CA ARG A 155 -8.81 -16.91 10.99
C ARG A 155 -7.32 -16.73 11.22
N ILE A 156 -6.61 -16.13 10.27
CA ILE A 156 -5.20 -15.75 10.42
C ILE A 156 -5.14 -14.40 11.18
N PRO A 157 -4.56 -14.34 12.39
CA PRO A 157 -4.46 -13.09 13.15
C PRO A 157 -3.55 -12.07 12.46
N LEU A 158 -3.81 -10.76 12.66
CA LEU A 158 -2.99 -9.70 12.06
C LEU A 158 -1.50 -9.78 12.46
N LYS A 159 -1.21 -10.28 13.67
CA LYS A 159 0.15 -10.51 14.19
C LYS A 159 0.91 -11.61 13.45
N GLU A 160 0.21 -12.54 12.81
CA GLU A 160 0.82 -13.64 12.07
C GLU A 160 1.38 -13.10 10.74
N ARG A 161 2.70 -12.94 10.67
CA ARG A 161 3.36 -12.34 9.48
C ARG A 161 3.77 -13.38 8.44
N THR A 162 3.70 -14.66 8.77
CA THR A 162 3.99 -15.77 7.86
C THR A 162 2.70 -16.47 7.50
N PHE A 163 2.43 -16.62 6.20
CA PHE A 163 1.36 -17.46 5.71
C PHE A 163 1.90 -18.87 5.52
N ARG A 164 1.23 -19.87 6.11
CA ARG A 164 1.52 -21.29 5.93
C ARG A 164 0.28 -21.96 5.34
N CYS A 165 0.46 -22.67 4.23
CA CYS A 165 -0.63 -23.40 3.60
C CYS A 165 -0.78 -24.79 4.22
N ASP A 166 -1.97 -25.13 4.70
CA ASP A 166 -2.25 -26.47 5.23
C ASP A 166 -2.33 -27.54 4.12
N SER A 167 -2.61 -27.12 2.87
CA SER A 167 -2.78 -28.02 1.72
C SER A 167 -1.47 -28.35 1.01
N CYS A 168 -0.68 -27.34 0.64
CA CYS A 168 0.58 -27.54 -0.12
C CYS A 168 1.85 -27.29 0.72
N ARG A 169 1.72 -26.98 2.01
CA ARG A 169 2.83 -26.70 2.94
C ARG A 169 3.71 -25.49 2.60
N MET A 170 3.40 -24.75 1.53
CA MET A 170 4.09 -23.51 1.19
C MET A 170 4.06 -22.51 2.36
N SER A 171 5.21 -21.89 2.63
CA SER A 171 5.40 -20.90 3.68
C SER A 171 6.08 -19.66 3.11
N ARG A 172 5.45 -18.49 3.26
CA ARG A 172 6.00 -17.20 2.82
C ARG A 172 5.48 -16.04 3.65
N ALA A 173 6.05 -14.85 3.47
CA ALA A 173 5.52 -13.66 4.11
C ALA A 173 4.05 -13.44 3.69
N ARG A 174 3.16 -13.22 4.66
CA ARG A 174 1.70 -13.11 4.43
C ARG A 174 1.37 -11.99 3.46
N ASP A 175 2.06 -10.85 3.58
CA ASP A 175 1.80 -9.69 2.73
C ASP A 175 2.30 -9.94 1.28
N LYS A 176 3.36 -10.73 1.08
CA LYS A 176 3.84 -11.17 -0.25
C LYS A 176 2.87 -12.19 -0.87
N ASN A 177 2.41 -13.19 -0.10
CA ASN A 177 1.36 -14.11 -0.54
C ASN A 177 0.10 -13.36 -0.98
N SER A 178 -0.32 -12.35 -0.23
CA SER A 178 -1.45 -11.50 -0.59
C SER A 178 -1.21 -10.77 -1.90
N ALA A 179 -0.03 -10.18 -2.09
CA ALA A 179 0.34 -9.48 -3.33
C ALA A 179 0.31 -10.41 -4.56
N LEU A 180 0.76 -11.65 -4.41
CA LEU A 180 0.71 -12.63 -5.48
C LEU A 180 -0.72 -13.04 -5.82
N ASN A 181 -1.56 -13.28 -4.82
CA ASN A 181 -3.00 -13.50 -5.05
C ASN A 181 -3.65 -12.33 -5.81
N MET A 182 -3.21 -11.09 -5.59
CA MET A 182 -3.70 -9.95 -6.36
C MET A 182 -3.32 -10.07 -7.84
N LEU A 183 -2.07 -10.43 -8.15
CA LEU A 183 -1.60 -10.61 -9.52
C LEU A 183 -2.36 -11.73 -10.24
N CYS A 184 -2.62 -12.87 -9.57
CA CYS A 184 -3.43 -13.96 -10.13
C CYS A 184 -4.86 -13.48 -10.42
N ARG A 185 -5.51 -12.81 -9.45
CA ARG A 185 -6.87 -12.29 -9.63
C ARG A 185 -6.96 -11.21 -10.70
N ALA A 186 -5.89 -10.46 -10.86
CA ALA A 186 -5.76 -9.50 -11.93
C ALA A 186 -5.50 -10.16 -13.29
N GLY A 187 -5.33 -11.48 -13.38
CA GLY A 187 -5.05 -12.18 -14.63
C GLY A 187 -3.70 -11.82 -15.25
N PHE A 188 -2.78 -11.25 -14.46
CA PHE A 188 -1.41 -10.95 -14.91
C PHE A 188 -0.47 -12.15 -14.79
N ILE A 189 -0.96 -13.21 -14.14
CA ILE A 189 -0.31 -14.49 -14.09
C ILE A 189 -1.24 -15.48 -14.79
N PRO A 190 -0.81 -16.16 -15.87
CA PRO A 190 -1.62 -17.21 -16.46
C PRO A 190 -1.78 -18.34 -15.46
N ASP A 191 -3.02 -18.71 -15.17
CA ASP A 191 -3.31 -19.95 -14.46
C ASP A 191 -2.72 -21.08 -15.31
N GLY A 192 -1.69 -21.76 -14.80
CA GLY A 192 -1.22 -22.99 -15.44
C GLY A 192 -2.40 -23.94 -15.55
N VAL A 193 -2.50 -24.63 -16.68
CA VAL A 193 -3.62 -25.48 -17.12
C VAL A 193 -4.05 -26.57 -16.11
N ASP A 194 -3.31 -26.75 -15.01
CA ASP A 194 -3.59 -27.72 -13.94
C ASP A 194 -3.72 -27.08 -12.53
N GLY A 195 -3.93 -25.76 -12.43
CA GLY A 195 -3.99 -25.06 -11.13
C GLY A 195 -2.64 -24.89 -10.44
N VAL A 196 -1.54 -25.16 -11.16
CA VAL A 196 -0.17 -24.88 -10.74
C VAL A 196 0.27 -23.58 -11.40
N ASN A 197 0.33 -22.54 -10.58
CA ASN A 197 0.70 -21.18 -10.94
C ASN A 197 2.25 -21.10 -11.10
N PRO A 198 2.85 -20.15 -11.84
CA PRO A 198 4.21 -20.21 -12.38
C PRO A 198 5.25 -20.49 -11.31
N ARG A 199 6.38 -21.10 -11.71
CA ARG A 199 7.48 -21.61 -10.89
C ARG A 199 7.82 -20.72 -9.67
N TRP A 200 7.05 -20.88 -8.58
CA TRP A 200 7.27 -20.18 -7.31
C TRP A 200 8.59 -20.60 -6.65
N ASP A 201 9.17 -21.71 -7.12
CA ASP A 201 10.40 -22.33 -6.63
C ASP A 201 11.66 -21.86 -7.38
N ALA A 202 11.53 -20.99 -8.39
CA ALA A 202 12.69 -20.45 -9.10
C ALA A 202 13.34 -19.32 -8.29
N VAL A 203 14.56 -19.57 -7.78
CA VAL A 203 15.43 -18.54 -7.18
C VAL A 203 15.83 -17.54 -8.28
N PRO A 204 15.82 -16.21 -8.03
CA PRO A 204 16.27 -15.24 -9.02
C PRO A 204 17.76 -15.44 -9.32
N THR A 205 18.09 -16.01 -10.47
CA THR A 205 19.44 -15.89 -11.03
C THR A 205 19.53 -14.50 -11.62
N GLY A 206 20.26 -13.62 -10.94
CA GLY A 206 20.35 -12.21 -11.27
C GLY A 206 20.92 -11.98 -12.67
N THR A 207 20.05 -11.86 -13.67
CA THR A 207 20.33 -11.19 -14.95
C THR A 207 19.02 -10.67 -15.53
N ARG A 208 18.89 -9.35 -15.58
CA ARG A 208 17.73 -8.61 -16.11
C ARG A 208 17.84 -8.58 -17.64
N PRO A 209 16.86 -9.07 -18.44
CA PRO A 209 16.85 -8.81 -19.87
C PRO A 209 16.42 -7.35 -20.10
N SER A 210 17.27 -6.59 -20.80
CA SER A 210 17.00 -5.21 -21.18
C SER A 210 16.02 -5.15 -22.37
N ASN A 211 14.72 -5.10 -22.12
CA ASN A 211 13.77 -4.75 -23.19
C ASN A 211 13.46 -3.24 -23.14
N ARG A 212 14.38 -2.44 -23.68
CA ARG A 212 14.04 -1.12 -24.23
C ARG A 212 13.60 -1.32 -25.68
N GLY A 213 12.35 -1.72 -25.86
CA GLY A 213 11.68 -1.68 -27.16
C GLY A 213 10.79 -0.44 -27.22
N ILE A 214 11.27 0.64 -27.85
CA ILE A 214 10.46 1.77 -28.28
C ILE A 214 9.75 1.33 -29.58
N PRO A 215 8.41 1.34 -29.69
CA PRO A 215 7.78 1.38 -30.99
C PRO A 215 7.97 2.79 -31.55
N ARG A 216 8.68 2.87 -32.68
CA ARG A 216 8.65 4.04 -33.55
C ARG A 216 7.26 4.12 -34.17
N LEU A 217 6.52 5.18 -33.87
CA LEU A 217 5.72 5.96 -34.83
C LEU A 217 5.76 7.43 -34.35
#